data_AF-A0A0H5FMC6-F1
#
_entry.id   AF-A0A0H5FMC6-F1
#
_cell.length_a   1.000
_cell.length_b   1.000
_cell.length_c   1.000
_cell.angle_alpha   90.00
_cell.angle_beta   90.00
_cell.angle_gamma   90.00
#
_symmetry.space_group_name_H-M   'P 1'
#
loop_
_entity.id
_entity.type
_entity.pdbx_description
1 polymer ?
#
loop_
_entity_poly.entity_id
_entity_poly.type
_entity_poly.pdbx_seq_one_letter_code
_entity_poly.pdbx_strand_id
1 'polypeptide(L)'
;MNMKVFNKLKNNISLQLCICLMTLVIDLIVTVTNSWAVREFNTLNNPGDTKERTVGLFIECTIFVSNKKECQSYTDTSDWLRCCRAMSIISCLLQFSAVILTLAIMLKPTKRFDLLAATCFCSGVCMLITIIVFAAMNHRTKHNFYKYGWSFIVSVIATLFSAVCGIYAISMMRVSESQPKK
;
A
#
# COMPACT_ATOMS: atom_id res chain seq x y z
N MET A 1 -23.31 -18.87 -24.99
CA MET A 1 -23.17 -17.98 -23.82
C MET A 1 -24.06 -16.78 -24.10
N ASN A 2 -24.90 -16.33 -23.16
CA ASN A 2 -25.79 -15.20 -23.40
C ASN A 2 -24.93 -13.92 -23.54
N MET A 3 -25.06 -13.18 -24.64
CA MET A 3 -24.21 -12.02 -24.98
C MET A 3 -24.22 -10.95 -23.88
N LYS A 4 -25.34 -10.82 -23.14
CA LYS A 4 -25.46 -9.93 -21.97
C LYS A 4 -24.55 -10.32 -20.81
N VAL A 5 -24.36 -11.62 -20.57
CA VAL A 5 -23.52 -12.13 -19.47
C VAL A 5 -22.04 -11.93 -19.76
N PHE A 6 -21.63 -12.13 -21.02
CA PHE A 6 -20.25 -11.89 -21.44
C PHE A 6 -19.85 -10.42 -21.29
N ASN A 7 -20.72 -9.49 -21.72
CA ASN A 7 -20.48 -8.06 -21.56
C ASN A 7 -20.44 -7.64 -20.09
N LYS A 8 -21.29 -8.21 -19.23
CA LYS A 8 -21.27 -7.95 -17.79
C LYS A 8 -19.96 -8.42 -17.15
N LEU A 9 -19.48 -9.61 -17.50
CA LEU A 9 -18.21 -10.14 -16.99
C LEU A 9 -17.02 -9.29 -17.45
N LYS A 10 -16.99 -8.88 -18.72
CA LYS A 10 -15.94 -8.01 -19.27
C LYS A 10 -15.88 -6.66 -18.53
N ASN A 11 -17.02 -6.02 -18.30
CA ASN A 11 -17.09 -4.76 -17.57
C ASN A 11 -16.59 -4.91 -16.13
N ASN A 12 -16.94 -6.01 -15.46
CA ASN A 12 -16.48 -6.29 -14.11
C ASN A 12 -14.95 -6.49 -14.05
N ILE A 13 -14.38 -7.25 -14.98
CA ILE A 13 -12.91 -7.46 -15.01
C ILE A 13 -12.19 -6.14 -15.31
N SER A 14 -12.73 -5.31 -16.21
CA SER A 14 -12.18 -3.97 -16.47
C SER A 14 -12.21 -3.08 -15.23
N LEU A 15 -13.30 -3.12 -14.46
CA LEU A 15 -13.40 -2.38 -13.20
C LEU A 15 -12.38 -2.91 -12.16
N GLN A 16 -12.26 -4.23 -12.01
CA GLN A 16 -11.24 -4.85 -11.14
C GLN A 16 -9.84 -4.36 -11.51
N LEU A 17 -9.50 -4.32 -12.80
CA LEU A 17 -8.20 -3.83 -13.26
C LEU A 17 -7.96 -2.38 -12.84
N CYS A 18 -8.95 -1.50 -13.02
CA CYS A 18 -8.85 -0.11 -12.59
C CYS A 18 -8.61 0.01 -11.08
N ILE A 19 -9.35 -0.74 -10.26
CA ILE A 19 -9.16 -0.71 -8.80
C ILE A 19 -7.78 -1.26 -8.43
N CYS A 20 -7.35 -2.40 -9.00
CA CYS A 20 -6.04 -2.97 -8.75
C CYS A 20 -4.89 -2.03 -9.10
N LEU A 21 -4.99 -1.31 -10.23
CA LEU A 21 -4.00 -0.31 -10.66
C LEU A 21 -3.97 0.89 -9.72
N MET A 22 -5.13 1.38 -9.30
CA MET A 22 -5.21 2.47 -8.31
C MET A 22 -4.57 2.05 -6.99
N THR A 23 -4.90 0.86 -6.47
CA THR A 23 -4.27 0.32 -5.25
C THR A 23 -2.76 0.23 -5.38
N LEU A 24 -2.26 -0.28 -6.52
CA LEU A 24 -0.82 -0.38 -6.78
C LEU A 24 -0.13 0.99 -6.74
N VAL A 25 -0.72 2.00 -7.38
CA VAL A 25 -0.16 3.36 -7.39
C VAL A 25 -0.15 3.94 -5.98
N ILE A 26 -1.22 3.74 -5.21
CA ILE A 26 -1.29 4.19 -3.82
C ILE A 26 -0.22 3.50 -2.97
N ASP A 27 -0.07 2.17 -3.08
CA ASP A 27 0.95 1.40 -2.36
C ASP A 27 2.37 1.88 -2.69
N LEU A 28 2.66 2.16 -3.97
CA LEU A 28 3.95 2.70 -4.40
C LEU A 28 4.20 4.10 -3.81
N ILE A 29 3.22 4.99 -3.86
CA ILE A 29 3.33 6.33 -3.27
C ILE A 29 3.62 6.22 -1.78
N VAL A 30 2.84 5.41 -1.06
CA VAL A 30 3.01 5.16 0.37
C VAL A 30 4.40 4.61 0.69
N THR A 31 4.89 3.67 -0.10
CA THR A 31 6.19 3.01 0.09
C THR A 31 7.36 3.96 -0.13
N VAL A 32 7.30 4.79 -1.17
CA VAL A 32 8.41 5.67 -1.58
C VAL A 32 8.41 7.00 -0.82
N THR A 33 7.25 7.49 -0.39
CA THR A 33 7.15 8.79 0.30
C THR A 33 7.71 8.73 1.72
N ASN A 34 8.27 9.87 2.15
CA ASN A 34 8.95 10.02 3.43
C ASN A 34 8.06 10.62 4.55
N SER A 35 6.74 10.56 4.39
CA SER A 35 5.77 11.24 5.25
C SER A 35 4.96 10.25 6.09
N TRP A 36 5.62 9.24 6.67
CA TRP A 36 4.97 8.29 7.57
C TRP A 36 4.81 8.84 8.98
N ALA A 37 5.80 9.57 9.45
CA ALA A 37 5.75 10.31 10.70
C ALA A 37 6.42 11.67 10.56
N VAL A 38 5.91 12.65 11.29
CA VAL A 38 6.42 14.03 11.30
C VAL A 38 6.68 14.44 12.73
N ARG A 39 7.89 14.95 13.00
CA ARG A 39 8.26 15.58 14.27
C ARG A 39 8.60 17.03 14.01
N GLU A 40 7.83 17.90 14.64
CA GLU A 40 8.12 19.33 14.73
C GLU A 40 9.03 19.57 15.94
N PHE A 41 10.07 20.38 15.75
CA PHE A 41 10.96 20.77 16.84
C PHE A 41 10.69 22.23 17.20
N ASN A 42 10.41 22.47 18.49
CA ASN A 42 10.30 23.82 19.04
C ASN A 42 11.71 24.32 19.38
N THR A 43 12.52 24.67 18.38
CA THR A 43 13.84 25.26 18.61
C THR A 43 13.84 26.73 18.20
N LEU A 44 13.88 27.58 19.23
CA LEU A 44 14.15 29.00 19.17
C LEU A 44 15.69 29.21 19.13
N ASN A 45 16.13 30.08 18.21
CA ASN A 45 17.32 30.95 18.27
C ASN A 45 18.59 30.61 17.47
N ASN A 46 18.79 29.44 16.83
CA ASN A 46 19.98 29.22 15.98
C ASN A 46 19.68 28.74 14.54
N PRO A 47 20.39 29.25 13.51
CA PRO A 47 20.19 28.87 12.10
C PRO A 47 20.63 27.43 11.74
N GLY A 48 21.23 26.69 12.68
CA GLY A 48 21.53 25.25 12.57
C GLY A 48 20.46 24.33 13.15
N ASP A 49 19.41 24.90 13.76
CA ASP A 49 18.38 24.11 14.43
C ASP A 49 17.44 23.43 13.42
N THR A 50 16.97 22.24 13.80
CA THR A 50 15.98 21.49 13.02
C THR A 50 14.61 22.12 13.22
N LYS A 51 13.89 22.36 12.13
CA LYS A 51 12.50 22.85 12.16
C LYS A 51 11.53 21.67 12.18
N GLU A 52 11.76 20.71 11.28
CA GLU A 52 10.88 19.57 11.07
C GLU A 52 11.69 18.36 10.64
N ARG A 53 11.34 17.17 11.14
CA ARG A 53 11.88 15.90 10.65
C ARG A 53 10.74 15.01 10.18
N THR A 54 10.81 14.63 8.91
CA THR A 54 9.88 13.72 8.25
C THR A 54 10.55 12.36 8.10
N VAL A 55 9.87 11.33 8.58
CA VAL A 55 10.36 9.96 8.65
C VAL A 55 9.57 9.13 7.66
N GLY A 56 10.27 8.55 6.70
CA GLY A 56 9.75 7.54 5.78
C GLY A 56 10.22 6.14 6.11
N LEU A 57 9.77 5.16 5.31
CA LEU A 57 10.31 3.80 5.40
C LEU A 57 11.77 3.77 4.98
N PHE A 58 12.12 4.39 3.85
CA PHE A 58 13.45 4.25 3.22
C PHE A 58 14.36 5.47 3.39
N ILE A 59 13.76 6.65 3.51
CA ILE A 59 14.46 7.93 3.59
C ILE A 59 13.90 8.70 4.77
N GLU A 60 14.76 9.41 5.48
CA GLU A 60 14.36 10.47 6.39
C GLU A 60 14.84 11.81 5.85
N CYS A 61 14.04 12.86 6.08
CA CYS A 61 14.41 14.21 5.70
C CYS A 61 14.25 15.17 6.87
N THR A 62 15.28 16.00 7.08
CA THR A 62 15.30 17.10 8.04
C THR A 62 15.20 18.43 7.29
N ILE A 63 14.28 19.27 7.74
CA ILE A 63 14.14 20.65 7.30
C ILE A 63 14.71 21.52 8.40
N PHE A 64 15.72 22.32 8.08
CA PHE A 64 16.35 23.24 9.02
C PHE A 64 15.64 24.59 9.04
N VAL A 65 15.85 25.39 10.09
CA VAL A 65 15.31 26.76 10.19
C VAL A 65 15.77 27.62 9.02
N SER A 66 16.95 27.36 8.45
CA SER A 66 17.47 28.01 7.24
C SER A 66 16.73 27.63 5.94
N ASN A 67 15.63 26.88 6.01
CA ASN A 67 14.90 26.27 4.89
C ASN A 67 15.74 25.34 3.99
N LYS A 68 16.90 24.87 4.47
CA LYS A 68 17.63 23.79 3.81
C LYS A 68 16.95 22.47 4.12
N LYS A 69 16.82 21.61 3.12
CA LYS A 69 16.27 20.25 3.24
C LYS A 69 17.40 19.26 3.00
N GLU A 70 17.70 18.45 3.99
CA GLU A 70 18.64 17.35 3.86
C GLU A 70 17.89 16.04 4.00
N CYS A 71 18.14 15.11 3.09
CA CYS A 71 17.53 13.78 3.11
C CYS A 71 18.65 12.76 3.13
N GLN A 72 18.59 11.84 4.09
CA GLN A 72 19.53 10.73 4.17
C GLN A 72 18.80 9.41 4.11
N SER A 73 19.43 8.46 3.42
CA SER A 73 19.03 7.06 3.51
C SER A 73 19.53 6.50 4.83
N TYR A 74 18.74 5.64 5.47
CA TYR A 74 19.17 5.02 6.71
C TYR A 74 20.33 4.05 6.44
N THR A 75 21.49 4.33 7.04
CA THR A 75 22.70 3.49 6.96
C THR A 75 22.66 2.32 7.94
N ASP A 76 22.10 2.55 9.14
CA ASP A 76 21.78 1.51 10.10
C ASP A 76 20.29 1.59 10.46
N THR A 77 19.60 0.46 10.37
CA THR A 77 18.14 0.39 10.55
C THR A 77 17.79 -0.65 11.58
N SER A 78 16.90 -0.27 12.48
CA SER A 78 16.28 -1.19 13.44
C SER A 78 15.54 -2.32 12.72
N ASP A 79 15.54 -3.50 13.34
CA ASP A 79 14.91 -4.69 12.76
C ASP A 79 13.42 -4.51 12.46
N TRP A 80 12.72 -3.73 13.28
CA TRP A 80 11.29 -3.43 13.05
C TRP A 80 11.07 -2.60 11.79
N LEU A 81 11.96 -1.65 11.49
CA LEU A 81 11.85 -0.83 10.28
C LEU A 81 12.21 -1.66 9.04
N ARG A 82 13.19 -2.57 9.17
CA ARG A 82 13.50 -3.57 8.12
C ARG A 82 12.29 -4.47 7.83
N CYS A 83 11.58 -4.90 8.86
CA CYS A 83 10.34 -5.67 8.70
C CYS A 83 9.26 -4.86 7.96
N CYS A 84 9.03 -3.60 8.35
CA CYS A 84 8.10 -2.70 7.65
C CYS A 84 8.45 -2.55 6.16
N ARG A 85 9.74 -2.37 5.82
CA ARG A 85 10.20 -2.31 4.43
C ARG A 85 9.93 -3.58 3.66
N ALA A 86 10.28 -4.72 4.25
CA ALA A 86 10.07 -6.02 3.60
C ALA A 86 8.59 -6.27 3.32
N MET A 87 7.72 -6.04 4.30
CA MET A 87 6.28 -6.24 4.15
C MET A 87 5.64 -5.27 3.15
N SER A 88 6.05 -4.01 3.15
CA SER A 88 5.60 -3.00 2.18
C SER A 88 6.04 -3.35 0.74
N ILE A 89 7.27 -3.85 0.55
CA ILE A 89 7.74 -4.34 -0.77
C ILE A 89 6.94 -5.57 -1.21
N ILE A 90 6.73 -6.54 -0.31
CA ILE A 90 5.93 -7.74 -0.61
C ILE A 90 4.50 -7.36 -1.00
N SER A 91 3.89 -6.41 -0.29
CA SER A 91 2.58 -5.85 -0.64
C SER A 91 2.57 -5.32 -2.07
N CYS A 92 3.54 -4.48 -2.45
CA CYS A 92 3.64 -3.94 -3.80
C CYS A 92 3.80 -5.04 -4.87
N LEU A 93 4.63 -6.07 -4.59
CA LEU A 93 4.85 -7.18 -5.52
C LEU A 93 3.59 -8.04 -5.69
N LEU A 94 2.86 -8.30 -4.60
CA LEU A 94 1.59 -9.01 -4.64
C LEU A 94 0.54 -8.22 -5.42
N GLN A 95 0.45 -6.92 -5.19
CA GLN A 95 -0.47 -6.05 -5.92
C GLN A 95 -0.13 -5.97 -7.42
N PHE A 96 1.16 -5.92 -7.75
CA PHE A 96 1.62 -6.00 -9.14
C PHE A 96 1.26 -7.34 -9.78
N SER A 97 1.41 -8.45 -9.05
CA SER A 97 0.99 -9.78 -9.53
C SER A 97 -0.52 -9.86 -9.76
N ALA A 98 -1.33 -9.19 -8.94
CA ALA A 98 -2.79 -9.12 -9.10
C ALA A 98 -3.17 -8.36 -10.38
N VAL A 99 -2.46 -7.27 -10.72
CA VAL A 99 -2.64 -6.55 -12.00
C VAL A 99 -2.31 -7.47 -13.18
N ILE A 100 -1.17 -8.16 -13.14
CA ILE A 100 -0.77 -9.10 -14.21
C ILE A 100 -1.81 -10.22 -14.36
N LEU A 101 -2.26 -10.79 -13.25
CA LEU A 101 -3.24 -11.87 -13.27
C LEU A 101 -4.59 -11.38 -13.82
N THR A 102 -5.02 -10.17 -13.46
CA THR A 102 -6.25 -9.56 -14.00
C THR A 102 -6.13 -9.36 -15.51
N LEU A 103 -5.00 -8.84 -16.00
CA LEU A 103 -4.72 -8.71 -17.44
C LEU A 103 -4.71 -10.07 -18.14
N ALA A 104 -4.09 -11.08 -17.53
CA ALA A 104 -4.06 -12.44 -18.08
C ALA A 104 -5.48 -13.03 -18.19
N ILE A 105 -6.36 -12.79 -17.21
CA ILE A 105 -7.77 -13.20 -17.25
C ILE A 105 -8.54 -12.47 -18.36
N MET A 106 -8.24 -11.18 -18.61
CA MET A 106 -8.85 -10.45 -19.73
C MET A 106 -8.44 -11.00 -21.10
N LEU A 107 -7.16 -11.35 -21.27
CA LEU A 107 -6.63 -11.88 -22.53
C LEU A 107 -7.06 -13.32 -22.77
N LYS A 108 -7.04 -14.14 -21.72
CA LYS A 108 -7.45 -15.55 -21.75
C LYS A 108 -8.36 -15.80 -20.55
N PRO A 109 -9.68 -15.93 -20.75
CA PRO A 109 -10.62 -16.13 -19.65
C PRO A 109 -10.31 -17.45 -18.94
N THR A 110 -9.70 -17.35 -17.76
CA THR A 110 -9.40 -18.48 -16.88
C THR A 110 -10.25 -18.39 -15.62
N LYS A 111 -10.48 -19.52 -14.95
CA LYS A 111 -11.23 -19.56 -13.68
C LYS A 111 -10.36 -19.27 -12.45
N ARG A 112 -9.20 -18.62 -12.62
CA ARG A 112 -8.23 -18.38 -11.52
C ARG A 112 -8.57 -17.15 -10.67
N PHE A 113 -9.86 -16.91 -10.43
CA PHE A 113 -10.32 -15.80 -9.59
C PHE A 113 -9.96 -16.01 -8.12
N ASP A 114 -9.86 -17.27 -7.65
CA ASP A 114 -9.36 -17.62 -6.31
C ASP A 114 -7.96 -17.06 -6.05
N LEU A 115 -7.05 -17.29 -7.01
CA LEU A 115 -5.67 -16.82 -6.90
C LEU A 115 -5.61 -15.29 -6.89
N LEU A 116 -6.45 -14.64 -7.71
CA LEU A 116 -6.55 -13.18 -7.72
C LEU A 116 -7.02 -12.65 -6.36
N ALA A 117 -8.08 -13.23 -5.80
CA ALA A 117 -8.57 -12.85 -4.48
C ALA A 117 -7.48 -13.05 -3.41
N ALA A 118 -6.79 -14.19 -3.41
CA ALA A 118 -5.71 -14.48 -2.47
C ALA A 118 -4.59 -13.45 -2.56
N THR A 119 -4.11 -13.10 -3.77
CA THR A 119 -3.06 -12.10 -3.95
C THR A 119 -3.46 -10.72 -3.44
N CYS A 120 -4.69 -10.28 -3.69
CA CYS A 120 -5.21 -8.99 -3.20
C CYS A 120 -5.34 -8.98 -1.66
N PHE A 121 -5.82 -10.06 -1.04
CA PHE A 121 -5.92 -10.11 0.42
C PHE A 121 -4.55 -10.19 1.10
N CYS A 122 -3.64 -11.02 0.58
CA CYS A 122 -2.28 -11.12 1.11
C CYS A 122 -1.54 -9.78 1.01
N SER A 123 -1.70 -9.04 -0.10
CA SER A 123 -1.17 -7.68 -0.23
C SER A 123 -1.66 -6.78 0.91
N GLY A 124 -2.98 -6.71 1.10
CA GLY A 124 -3.58 -5.91 2.17
C GLY A 124 -3.11 -6.32 3.57
N VAL A 125 -2.94 -7.61 3.83
CA VAL A 125 -2.41 -8.12 5.12
C VAL A 125 -0.95 -7.68 5.33
N CYS A 126 -0.10 -7.75 4.30
CA CYS A 126 1.28 -7.28 4.39
C CYS A 126 1.36 -5.77 4.69
N MET A 127 0.54 -4.95 4.01
CA MET A 127 0.46 -3.52 4.32
C MET A 127 -0.09 -3.27 5.74
N LEU A 128 -1.11 -4.02 6.16
CA LEU A 128 -1.67 -3.93 7.51
C LEU A 128 -0.63 -4.25 8.59
N ILE A 129 0.19 -5.29 8.40
CA ILE A 129 1.29 -5.62 9.31
C ILE A 129 2.28 -4.45 9.39
N THR A 130 2.63 -3.83 8.26
CA THR A 130 3.50 -2.65 8.20
C THR A 130 2.94 -1.51 9.06
N ILE A 131 1.63 -1.21 8.91
CA ILE A 131 0.93 -0.17 9.67
C ILE A 131 0.97 -0.46 11.16
N ILE A 132 0.63 -1.69 11.56
CA ILE A 132 0.57 -2.10 12.97
C ILE A 132 1.95 -2.02 13.62
N VAL A 133 2.99 -2.57 12.97
CA VAL A 133 4.36 -2.55 13.51
C VAL A 133 4.86 -1.11 13.61
N PHE A 134 4.63 -0.28 12.60
CA PHE A 134 5.04 1.12 12.62
C PHE A 134 4.34 1.89 13.74
N ALA A 135 3.02 1.75 13.88
CA ALA A 135 2.24 2.40 14.93
C ALA A 135 2.66 1.94 16.34
N ALA A 136 2.84 0.63 16.53
CA ALA A 136 3.25 0.07 17.81
C ALA A 136 4.64 0.55 18.23
N MET A 137 5.59 0.63 17.30
CA MET A 137 6.94 1.11 17.60
C MET A 137 6.97 2.61 17.85
N ASN A 138 6.21 3.40 17.07
CA ASN A 138 6.08 4.84 17.31
C ASN A 138 5.52 5.15 18.70
N HIS A 139 4.56 4.34 19.18
CA HIS A 139 4.00 4.45 20.54
C HIS A 139 4.98 3.98 21.64
N ARG A 140 5.79 2.93 21.38
CA ARG A 140 6.72 2.38 22.38
C ARG A 140 7.95 3.23 22.60
N THR A 141 8.46 3.89 21.56
CA THR A 141 9.51 4.89 21.74
C THR A 141 8.89 6.04 22.55
N LYS A 142 9.26 6.17 23.84
CA LYS A 142 8.79 7.15 24.85
C LYS A 142 8.86 8.64 24.43
N HIS A 143 9.16 8.91 23.18
CA HIS A 143 9.19 10.19 22.53
C HIS A 143 7.92 10.34 21.68
N ASN A 144 6.79 10.67 22.32
CA ASN A 144 5.48 11.03 21.72
C ASN A 144 5.51 12.26 20.78
N PHE A 145 6.66 12.59 20.20
CA PHE A 145 6.87 13.79 19.38
C PHE A 145 6.58 13.57 17.90
N TYR A 146 6.31 12.33 17.47
CA TYR A 146 6.00 12.02 16.08
C TYR A 146 4.49 11.92 15.87
N LYS A 147 3.92 12.90 15.16
CA LYS A 147 2.57 12.83 14.61
C LYS A 147 2.57 11.89 13.40
N TYR A 148 1.49 11.15 13.19
CA TYR A 148 1.33 10.35 11.96
C TYR A 148 1.26 11.27 10.74
N GLY A 149 2.08 10.98 9.74
CA GLY A 149 2.09 11.73 8.50
C GLY A 149 1.08 11.21 7.48
N TRP A 150 1.02 11.88 6.35
CA TRP A 150 0.07 11.56 5.27
C TRP A 150 0.22 10.14 4.74
N SER A 151 1.44 9.65 4.55
CA SER A 151 1.70 8.31 3.99
C SER A 151 1.15 7.20 4.89
N PHE A 152 1.15 7.41 6.22
CA PHE A 152 0.54 6.47 7.16
C PHE A 152 -0.99 6.40 6.95
N ILE A 153 -1.67 7.55 6.83
CA ILE A 153 -3.12 7.58 6.59
C ILE A 153 -3.46 6.93 5.23
N VAL A 154 -2.70 7.27 4.20
CA VAL A 154 -2.90 6.72 2.85
C VAL A 154 -2.67 5.21 2.81
N SER A 155 -1.74 4.68 3.61
CA SER A 155 -1.52 3.22 3.69
C SER A 155 -2.74 2.46 4.25
N VAL A 156 -3.49 3.07 5.17
CA VAL A 156 -4.76 2.51 5.67
C VAL A 156 -5.79 2.46 4.55
N ILE A 157 -5.89 3.53 3.75
CA ILE A 157 -6.77 3.58 2.58
C ILE A 157 -6.36 2.49 1.58
N ALA A 158 -5.06 2.35 1.28
CA ALA A 158 -4.54 1.33 0.38
C ALA A 158 -4.94 -0.08 0.83
N THR A 159 -4.82 -0.36 2.14
CA THR A 159 -5.23 -1.63 2.76
C THR A 159 -6.71 -1.92 2.53
N LEU A 160 -7.59 -0.91 2.72
CA LEU A 160 -9.03 -1.06 2.48
C LEU A 160 -9.33 -1.32 0.99
N PHE A 161 -8.67 -0.60 0.09
CA PHE A 161 -8.80 -0.84 -1.35
C PHE A 161 -8.35 -2.24 -1.74
N SER A 162 -7.26 -2.76 -1.14
CA SER A 162 -6.80 -4.13 -1.35
C SER A 162 -7.84 -5.16 -0.91
N ALA A 163 -8.53 -4.92 0.21
CA ALA A 163 -9.63 -5.77 0.66
C ALA A 163 -10.83 -5.73 -0.29
N VAL A 164 -11.19 -4.53 -0.79
CA VAL A 164 -12.26 -4.37 -1.81
C VAL A 164 -11.90 -5.15 -3.08
N CYS A 165 -10.66 -5.06 -3.55
CA CYS A 165 -10.16 -5.85 -4.69
C CYS A 165 -10.34 -7.36 -4.47
N GLY A 166 -10.03 -7.85 -3.26
CA GLY A 166 -10.20 -9.26 -2.90
C GLY A 166 -11.66 -9.70 -2.90
N ILE A 167 -12.54 -8.92 -2.27
CA ILE A 167 -13.99 -9.18 -2.23
C ILE A 167 -14.58 -9.19 -3.64
N TYR A 168 -14.16 -8.22 -4.47
CA TYR A 168 -14.65 -8.12 -5.84
C TYR A 168 -14.20 -9.32 -6.69
N ALA A 169 -12.96 -9.80 -6.53
CA ALA A 169 -12.48 -11.01 -7.18
C ALA A 169 -13.32 -12.26 -6.80
N ILE A 170 -13.67 -12.42 -5.52
CA ILE A 170 -14.58 -13.49 -5.07
C ILE A 170 -15.97 -13.35 -5.70
N SER A 171 -16.49 -12.12 -5.81
CA SER A 171 -17.80 -11.90 -6.43
C SER A 171 -17.82 -12.35 -7.90
N MET A 172 -16.73 -12.09 -8.64
CA MET A 172 -16.58 -12.53 -10.04
C MET A 172 -16.47 -14.05 -10.16
N MET A 173 -15.79 -14.70 -9.21
CA MET A 173 -15.70 -16.17 -9.14
C MET A 173 -17.08 -16.82 -9.06
N ARG A 174 -17.94 -16.36 -8.14
CA ARG A 174 -19.31 -16.87 -7.97
C ARG A 174 -20.15 -16.67 -9.23
N VAL A 175 -20.01 -15.52 -9.88
CA VAL A 175 -20.67 -15.26 -11.17
C VAL A 175 -20.20 -16.25 -12.24
N SER A 176 -18.90 -16.58 -12.27
CA SER A 176 -18.35 -17.56 -13.21
C SER A 176 -18.81 -18.99 -12.95
N GLU A 177 -19.07 -19.37 -11.69
CA GLU A 177 -19.55 -20.72 -11.33
C GLU A 177 -21.02 -20.95 -11.65
N SER A 178 -21.84 -19.90 -11.54
CA SER A 178 -23.27 -19.97 -11.88
C SER A 178 -23.56 -20.24 -13.36
N GLN A 179 -22.53 -20.25 -14.22
CA GLN A 179 -22.67 -20.57 -15.63
C GLN A 179 -22.72 -22.10 -15.83
N PRO A 180 -23.78 -22.66 -16.45
CA PRO A 180 -23.88 -24.10 -16.68
C PRO A 180 -22.71 -24.59 -17.53
N LYS A 181 -22.07 -25.67 -17.09
CA LYS A 181 -21.05 -26.38 -17.89
C LYS A 181 -21.74 -26.89 -19.15
N LYS A 182 -21.36 -26.34 -20.30
CA LYS A 182 -21.68 -26.91 -21.60
C LYS A 182 -20.84 -28.16 -21.85
#